data_AF-A0AAV5KYU6-F1
#
_entry.id   AF-A0AAV5KYU6-F1
#
_cell.length_a   1.000
_cell.length_b   1.000
_cell.length_c   1.000
_cell.angle_alpha   90.00
_cell.angle_beta   90.00
_cell.angle_gamma   90.00
#
_symmetry.space_group_name_H-M   'P 1'
#
loop_
_entity.id
_entity.type
_entity.pdbx_description
1 polymer ?
#
loop_
_entity_poly.entity_id
_entity_poly.type
_entity_poly.pdbx_seq_one_letter_code
_entity_poly.pdbx_strand_id
1 'polypeptide(L)' 'MQRQAIPVLLSGQECFACALTGSGKTLAFVSPMLMKLKHASTTGIRAVILCPTRELAAQTTREYKKLAKGKKSPYQVDD' A
#
# COMPACT_ATOMS: atom_id res chain seq x y z
N MET A 1 -9.45 10.60 -6.95
CA MET A 1 -9.37 9.35 -6.18
C MET A 1 -8.44 9.47 -4.95
N GLN A 2 -7.11 9.59 -5.08
CA GLN A 2 -6.19 9.65 -3.91
C GLN A 2 -6.61 10.63 -2.80
N ARG A 3 -6.93 11.87 -3.17
CA ARG A 3 -7.37 12.93 -2.23
C ARG A 3 -8.59 12.53 -1.39
N GLN A 4 -9.43 11.64 -1.90
CA GLN A 4 -10.63 11.14 -1.21
C GLN A 4 -10.34 9.84 -0.44
N ALA A 5 -9.59 8.91 -1.04
CA ALA A 5 -9.35 7.59 -0.45
C ALA A 5 -8.35 7.63 0.72
N ILE A 6 -7.28 8.44 0.63
CA ILE A 6 -6.23 8.47 1.66
C ILE A 6 -6.77 8.89 3.03
N PRO A 7 -7.55 9.97 3.18
CA PRO A 7 -8.11 10.36 4.47
C PRO A 7 -9.01 9.28 5.09
N VAL A 8 -9.87 8.65 4.28
CA VAL A 8 -10.76 7.56 4.71
C VAL A 8 -9.95 6.34 5.17
N LEU A 9 -8.93 5.94 4.42
CA LEU A 9 -8.08 4.81 4.80
C LEU A 9 -7.25 5.11 6.04
N LEU A 10 -6.82 6.36 6.26
CA LEU A 10 -6.09 6.75 7.48
C LEU A 10 -6.98 6.77 8.73
N SER A 11 -8.28 7.08 8.60
CA SER A 11 -9.22 7.08 9.73
C SER A 11 -9.55 5.69 10.27
N GLY A 12 -9.09 4.61 9.61
CA GLY A 12 -9.41 3.24 10.02
C GLY A 12 -10.66 2.68 9.38
N GLN A 13 -11.30 3.43 8.46
CA GLN A 13 -12.51 3.00 7.78
C GLN A 13 -12.19 2.17 6.53
N GLU A 14 -13.11 1.26 6.21
CA GLU A 14 -13.11 0.52 4.95
C GLU A 14 -13.42 1.46 3.78
N CYS A 15 -12.77 1.22 2.64
CA CYS A 15 -12.92 2.07 1.46
C CYS A 15 -13.05 1.23 0.19
N PHE A 16 -14.17 1.38 -0.51
CA PHE A 16 -14.33 0.92 -1.88
C PHE A 16 -14.04 2.09 -2.82
N ALA A 17 -13.09 1.92 -3.75
CA ALA A 17 -12.70 2.99 -4.66
C ALA A 17 -12.56 2.47 -6.10
N CYS A 18 -13.32 3.08 -7.01
CA CYS A 18 -13.20 2.87 -8.45
C CYS A 18 -12.56 4.09 -9.10
N ALA A 19 -11.58 3.86 -9.97
CA ALA A 19 -10.97 4.89 -10.80
C ALA A 19 -10.35 4.26 -12.04
N LEU A 20 -10.13 5.07 -13.08
CA LEU A 20 -9.47 4.64 -14.32
C LEU A 20 -8.04 4.17 -14.08
N THR A 21 -7.51 3.34 -14.98
CA THR A 21 -6.08 3.00 -15.02
C THR A 21 -5.22 4.27 -15.06
N GLY A 22 -4.01 4.22 -14.51
CA GLY A 22 -3.15 5.41 -14.40
C GLY A 22 -3.57 6.46 -13.36
N SER A 23 -4.73 6.33 -12.69
CA SER A 23 -5.21 7.30 -11.67
C SER A 23 -4.48 7.23 -10.31
N GLY A 24 -3.34 6.54 -10.23
CA GLY A 24 -2.54 6.43 -9.01
C GLY A 24 -3.19 5.64 -7.87
N LYS A 25 -4.04 4.65 -8.17
CA LYS A 25 -4.72 3.80 -7.17
C LYS A 25 -3.74 3.08 -6.24
N THR A 26 -2.59 2.63 -6.76
CA THR A 26 -1.55 1.96 -5.97
C THR A 26 -1.06 2.84 -4.82
N LEU A 27 -0.71 4.09 -5.11
CA LEU A 27 -0.29 5.05 -4.09
C LEU A 27 -1.41 5.33 -3.08
N ALA A 28 -2.68 5.33 -3.53
CA ALA A 28 -3.82 5.62 -2.69
C ALA A 28 -4.00 4.63 -1.53
N PHE A 29 -3.68 3.34 -1.71
CA PHE A 29 -3.73 2.35 -0.63
C PHE A 29 -2.36 2.07 0.01
N VAL A 30 -1.25 2.15 -0.73
CA VAL A 30 0.10 1.87 -0.19
C VAL A 30 0.55 2.95 0.80
N SER A 31 0.29 4.22 0.51
CA SER A 31 0.69 5.32 1.39
C SER A 31 0.08 5.21 2.80
N PRO A 32 -1.26 5.11 2.96
CA PRO A 32 -1.86 4.97 4.28
C PRO A 32 -1.47 3.65 4.97
N MET A 33 -1.30 2.56 4.22
CA MET A 33 -0.82 1.29 4.75
C MET A 33 0.57 1.44 5.39
N LEU A 34 1.53 2.04 4.67
CA LEU A 34 2.89 2.29 5.20
C LEU A 34 2.89 3.22 6.42
N MET A 35 1.97 4.18 6.49
CA MET A 35 1.82 5.06 7.66
C MET A 35 1.33 4.28 8.88
N LYS A 36 0.28 3.45 8.72
CA LYS A 36 -0.25 2.60 9.79
C LYS A 36 0.78 1.57 10.28
N LEU A 37 1.48 0.94 9.35
CA LEU A 37 2.52 -0.05 9.61
C LEU A 37 3.72 0.50 10.41
N LYS A 38 3.98 1.81 10.37
CA LYS A 38 5.07 2.43 11.17
C LYS A 38 4.82 2.32 12.68
N HIS A 39 3.56 2.31 13.12
CA HIS A 39 3.18 2.41 14.54
C HIS A 39 2.92 1.04 15.21
N ALA A 40 3.08 -0.07 14.47
CA ALA A 40 2.78 -1.42 14.95
C ALA A 40 4.05 -2.25 15.26
N SER A 41 3.90 -3.31 16.06
CA SER A 41 4.94 -4.31 16.38
C SER A 41 5.69 -4.82 15.15
N THR A 42 7.01 -4.94 15.19
CA THR A 42 7.83 -5.31 14.03
C THR A 42 7.74 -6.76 13.57
N THR A 43 6.98 -7.61 14.25
CA THR A 43 6.94 -9.06 14.01
C THR A 43 5.67 -9.50 13.28
N GLY A 44 5.79 -10.48 12.40
CA GLY A 44 4.67 -11.12 11.69
C GLY A 44 4.14 -10.37 10.47
N ILE A 45 3.18 -11.00 9.77
CA ILE A 45 2.46 -10.42 8.63
C ILE A 45 1.46 -9.39 9.15
N ARG A 46 1.52 -8.15 8.63
CA ARG A 46 0.70 -7.02 9.10
C ARG A 46 -0.19 -6.36 8.05
N ALA A 47 0.05 -6.69 6.78
CA ALA A 47 -0.76 -6.24 5.67
C ALA A 47 -0.69 -7.26 4.53
N VAL A 48 -1.79 -7.42 3.81
CA VAL A 48 -1.88 -8.27 2.63
C VAL A 48 -2.44 -7.44 1.48
N ILE A 49 -1.75 -7.45 0.34
CA ILE A 49 -2.24 -6.87 -0.91
C ILE A 49 -2.57 -8.03 -1.83
N LEU A 50 -3.85 -8.18 -2.17
CA LEU A 50 -4.30 -9.19 -3.12
C LEU A 50 -4.25 -8.62 -4.54
N CYS A 51 -3.71 -9.40 -5.46
CA CYS A 51 -3.59 -9.06 -6.88
C CYS A 51 -4.14 -10.22 -7.72
N PRO A 52 -4.85 -9.92 -8.83
CA PRO A 52 -5.45 -10.96 -9.68
C PRO A 52 -4.43 -11.75 -10.50
N THR A 53 -3.24 -11.20 -10.75
CA THR A 53 -2.17 -11.89 -11.50
C THR A 53 -0.79 -11.66 -10.86
N ARG A 54 0.15 -12.54 -11.18
CA ARG A 54 1.55 -12.45 -10.69
C ARG A 54 2.24 -11.19 -11.19
N GLU A 55 1.99 -10.79 -12.43
CA GLU A 55 2.59 -9.61 -13.06
C GLU A 55 2.12 -8.34 -12.36
N LEU A 56 0.83 -8.25 -12.02
CA LEU A 56 0.29 -7.10 -11.29
C LEU A 56 0.77 -7.07 -9.83
N ALA A 57 0.96 -8.24 -9.21
CA ALA A 57 1.61 -8.33 -7.90
C ALA A 57 3.05 -7.80 -7.96
N ALA A 58 3.84 -8.24 -8.95
CA ALA A 58 5.21 -7.78 -9.15
C ALA A 58 5.29 -6.27 -9.41
N GLN A 59 4.39 -5.72 -10.23
CA GLN A 59 4.29 -4.27 -10.45
C GLN A 59 3.96 -3.50 -9.16
N THR A 60 2.98 -3.99 -8.41
CA THR A 60 2.58 -3.39 -7.13
C THR A 60 3.71 -3.43 -6.10
N THR A 61 4.43 -4.54 -6.03
CA THR A 61 5.63 -4.71 -5.20
C THR A 61 6.73 -3.70 -5.56
N ARG A 62 6.98 -3.47 -6.86
CA ARG A 62 7.97 -2.46 -7.30
C ARG A 62 7.58 -1.05 -6.84
N GLU A 63 6.32 -0.67 -6.99
CA GLU A 63 5.82 0.63 -6.53
C GLU A 63 5.86 0.76 -5.01
N TYR A 64 5.51 -0.30 -4.29
CA TYR A 64 5.68 -0.38 -2.83
C TYR A 64 7.14 -0.16 -2.42
N LYS A 65 8.09 -0.92 -3.02
CA LYS A 65 9.53 -0.81 -2.73
C LYS A 65 10.02 0.63 -2.96
N LYS A 66 9.57 1.30 -4.03
CA LYS A 66 9.90 2.73 -4.31
C LYS A 66 9.39 3.67 -3.22
N LEU A 67 8.14 3.51 -2.78
CA LEU A 67 7.54 4.35 -1.75
C LEU A 67 8.11 4.09 -0.35
N ALA A 68 8.57 2.87 -0.10
CA ALA A 68 9.19 2.47 1.16
C ALA A 68 10.65 2.95 1.30
N LYS A 69 11.38 3.20 0.20
CA LYS A 69 12.82 3.56 0.21
C LYS A 69 13.18 4.82 1.02
N GLY A 70 12.26 5.76 1.20
CA GLY A 70 12.49 6.96 2.02
C GLY A 70 12.35 6.75 3.54
N LYS A 71 11.86 5.57 3.96
CA LYS A 71 11.68 5.20 5.36
C LYS A 71 12.65 4.05 5.65
N LYS A 72 13.31 4.02 6.81
CA LYS A 72 14.01 2.81 7.30
C LYS A 72 12.97 1.70 7.50
N SER A 73 12.57 1.08 6.40
CA SER A 73 11.48 0.11 6.32
C SER A 73 12.07 -1.23 6.74
N PRO A 74 11.69 -1.79 7.90
CA PRO A 74 12.16 -3.12 8.32
C PRO A 74 11.56 -4.24 7.46
N TYR A 75 10.64 -3.92 6.55
CA TYR A 75 9.95 -4.88 5.71
C TYR A 75 10.79 -5.18 4.47
N GLN A 76 11.45 -6.35 4.49
CA GLN A 76 11.96 -6.98 3.29
C GLN A 76 10.77 -7.55 2.51
N VAL A 77 10.73 -7.29 1.20
CA VAL A 77 9.79 -7.96 0.31
C VAL A 77 10.61 -8.99 -0.45
N ASP A 78 10.46 -10.24 -0.03
CA ASP A 78 11.04 -11.40 -0.69
C ASP A 78 10.51 -11.48 -2.13
N ASP A 79 11.38 -11.87 -3.06
CA ASP A 79 11.07 -11.96 -4.50
C ASP A 79 10.33 -13.26 -4.87
#